data_AF-J1ECN4-F1
#
_entry.id   AF-J1ECN4-F1
#
_cell.length_a   1.000
_cell.length_b   1.000
_cell.length_c   1.000
_cell.angle_alpha   90.00
_cell.angle_beta   90.00
_cell.angle_gamma   90.00
#
_symmetry.space_group_name_H-M   'P 1'
#
loop_
_entity.id
_entity.type
_entity.pdbx_description
1 polymer ?
#
loop_
_entity_poly.entity_id
_entity_poly.type
_entity_poly.pdbx_seq_one_letter_code
_entity_poly.pdbx_strand_id
1 'polypeptide(L)' 'MAMVTTEHRLRCSDSDSCWVTLVRGEKWSVVSVELTGGEVLNVGPEDAFDTEDEALAHARSWVCEHSGKVFE' A
#
# COMPACT_ATOMS: atom_id res chain seq x y z
N MET A 1 -5.98 19.92 -11.87
CA MET A 1 -6.61 18.79 -11.16
C MET A 1 -5.74 18.49 -9.96
N ALA A 2 -6.29 18.49 -8.73
CA ALA A 2 -5.53 18.13 -7.54
C ALA A 2 -5.49 16.60 -7.43
N MET A 3 -4.29 16.03 -7.29
CA MET A 3 -4.14 14.59 -7.02
C MET A 3 -4.62 14.33 -5.59
N VAL A 4 -5.47 13.32 -5.40
CA VAL A 4 -5.92 12.94 -4.05
C VAL A 4 -4.98 11.86 -3.55
N THR A 5 -4.29 12.14 -2.45
CA THR A 5 -3.46 11.15 -1.73
C THR A 5 -4.22 10.66 -0.51
N THR A 6 -4.35 9.35 -0.33
CA THR A 6 -4.89 8.75 0.89
C THR A 6 -3.83 7.88 1.55
N GLU A 7 -3.69 8.01 2.86
CA GLU A 7 -2.75 7.24 3.65
C GLU A 7 -3.54 6.26 4.51
N HIS A 8 -3.16 4.98 4.43
CA HIS A 8 -3.84 3.89 5.10
C HIS A 8 -2.87 3.09 5.93
N ARG A 9 -3.24 2.79 7.17
CA ARG A 9 -2.44 1.91 8.03
C ARG A 9 -2.93 0.48 7.90
N LEU A 10 -2.13 -0.35 7.25
CA LEU A 10 -2.33 -1.79 7.16
C LEU A 10 -1.62 -2.49 8.32
N ARG A 11 -2.16 -3.65 8.72
CA ARG A 11 -1.53 -4.56 9.68
C ARG A 11 -1.38 -5.93 9.03
N CYS A 12 -0.13 -6.39 8.91
CA CYS A 12 0.18 -7.76 8.51
C CYS A 12 0.26 -8.69 9.73
N SER A 13 0.61 -8.18 10.91
CA SER A 13 0.65 -8.95 12.16
C SER A 13 0.50 -8.04 13.39
N ASP A 14 0.30 -8.61 14.57
CA ASP A 14 0.17 -7.86 15.84
C ASP A 14 1.36 -6.92 16.13
N SER A 15 2.55 -7.30 15.68
CA SER A 15 3.78 -6.52 15.82
C SER A 15 4.18 -5.74 14.55
N ASP A 16 3.51 -5.99 13.42
CA ASP A 16 3.92 -5.48 12.11
C ASP A 16 2.79 -4.68 11.45
N SER A 17 3.00 -3.38 11.37
CA SER A 17 2.09 -2.45 10.71
C SER A 17 2.83 -1.71 9.61
N CYS A 18 2.14 -1.39 8.55
CA CYS A 18 2.68 -0.65 7.44
C CYS A 18 1.73 0.50 7.10
N TRP A 19 2.29 1.64 6.75
CA TRP A 19 1.57 2.75 6.16
C TRP A 19 1.65 2.61 4.66
N VAL A 20 0.52 2.76 3.99
CA VAL A 20 0.43 2.69 2.53
C VAL A 20 -0.13 4.01 2.06
N THR A 21 0.57 4.65 1.15
CA THR A 21 0.08 5.85 0.46
C THR A 21 -0.47 5.44 -0.89
N LEU A 22 -1.74 5.73 -1.09
CA LEU A 22 -2.40 5.63 -2.37
C LEU A 22 -2.55 7.01 -3.01
N VAL A 23 -2.39 7.07 -4.31
CA VAL A 23 -2.70 8.25 -5.13
C VAL A 23 -3.88 7.91 -6.03
N ARG A 24 -4.86 8.80 -6.05
CA ARG A 24 -5.94 8.82 -7.03
C ARG A 24 -5.68 9.90 -8.07
N GLY A 25 -5.33 9.44 -9.26
CA GLY A 25 -5.37 10.23 -10.49
C GLY A 25 -6.67 9.92 -11.25
N GLU A 26 -6.55 9.25 -12.39
CA GLU A 26 -7.69 8.61 -13.08
C GLU A 26 -8.08 7.29 -12.42
N LYS A 27 -7.07 6.55 -11.96
CA LYS A 27 -7.16 5.30 -11.20
C LYS A 27 -6.42 5.44 -9.87
N TRP A 28 -6.65 4.49 -8.97
CA TRP A 28 -5.94 4.36 -7.70
C TRP A 28 -4.63 3.62 -7.91
N SER A 29 -3.54 4.14 -7.39
CA SER A 29 -2.23 3.48 -7.46
C SER A 29 -1.53 3.56 -6.12
N VAL A 30 -0.83 2.48 -5.77
CA VAL A 30 0.04 2.45 -4.61
C VAL A 30 1.33 3.16 -4.97
N VAL A 31 1.70 4.21 -4.23
CA VAL A 31 2.91 5.00 -4.53
C VAL A 31 4.00 4.82 -3.51
N SER A 32 3.64 4.53 -2.27
CA SER A 32 4.63 4.23 -1.23
C SER A 32 4.06 3.35 -0.13
N VAL A 33 4.94 2.58 0.48
CA VAL A 33 4.70 1.80 1.68
C VAL A 33 5.80 2.10 2.68
N GLU A 34 5.45 2.48 3.89
CA GLU A 34 6.37 2.63 5.02
C GLU A 34 6.12 1.51 6.04
N LEU A 35 7.13 0.68 6.30
CA LEU A 35 7.06 -0.39 7.30
C LEU A 35 7.35 0.16 8.70
N THR A 36 6.85 -0.49 9.77
CA THR A 36 7.15 -0.12 11.17
C THR A 36 8.67 -0.02 11.44
N GLY A 37 9.50 -0.73 10.68
CA GLY A 37 10.97 -0.68 10.77
C GLY A 37 11.61 0.61 10.24
N GLY A 38 10.84 1.56 9.69
CA GLY A 38 11.33 2.80 9.08
C GLY A 38 11.82 2.61 7.63
N GLU A 39 11.57 1.44 7.04
CA GLU A 39 11.86 1.18 5.63
C GLU A 39 10.71 1.71 4.77
N VAL A 40 11.04 2.57 3.79
CA VAL A 40 10.08 3.12 2.84
C VAL A 40 10.32 2.53 1.47
N LEU A 41 9.34 1.80 0.98
CA LEU A 41 9.32 1.17 -0.34
C LEU A 41 8.44 2.01 -1.26
N ASN A 42 9.01 2.53 -2.34
CA ASN A 42 8.25 3.23 -3.35
C ASN A 42 7.71 2.20 -4.35
N VAL A 43 6.40 2.00 -4.35
CA VAL A 43 5.72 1.13 -5.31
C VAL A 43 5.43 2.00 -6.53
N GLY A 44 5.87 1.54 -7.70
CA GLY A 44 5.63 2.29 -8.94
C GLY A 44 4.14 2.35 -9.27
N PRO A 45 3.66 3.40 -9.96
CA PRO A 45 2.26 3.52 -10.38
C PRO A 45 1.88 2.55 -11.51
N GLU A 46 2.68 1.51 -11.76
CA GLU A 46 2.43 0.53 -12.82
C GLU A 46 1.15 -0.28 -12.53
N ASP A 47 0.82 -0.45 -11.25
CA ASP A 47 -0.44 -1.03 -10.80
C ASP A 47 -1.48 0.07 -10.55
N ALA A 48 -2.45 0.15 -11.46
CA ALA A 48 -3.54 1.11 -11.45
C ALA A 48 -4.90 0.40 -11.32
N PHE A 49 -5.59 0.66 -10.21
CA PHE A 49 -6.83 0.02 -9.79
C PHE A 49 -8.03 0.94 -9.96
N ASP A 50 -9.19 0.38 -10.27
CA ASP A 50 -10.41 1.16 -10.46
C ASP A 50 -11.01 1.63 -9.11
N THR A 51 -10.74 0.90 -8.02
CA THR A 51 -11.21 1.23 -6.67
C THR A 51 -10.07 1.34 -5.65
N GLU A 52 -10.31 2.11 -4.58
CA GLU A 52 -9.36 2.24 -3.46
C GLU A 52 -9.15 0.89 -2.75
N ASP A 53 -10.22 0.10 -2.62
CA ASP A 53 -10.22 -1.19 -1.93
C ASP A 53 -9.35 -2.23 -2.65
N GLU A 54 -9.40 -2.26 -3.99
CA GLU A 54 -8.51 -3.12 -4.79
C GLU A 54 -7.05 -2.72 -4.65
N ALA A 55 -6.75 -1.41 -4.66
CA ALA A 55 -5.40 -0.91 -4.45
C ALA A 55 -4.89 -1.25 -3.04
N LEU A 56 -5.74 -1.12 -2.03
CA LEU A 56 -5.47 -1.52 -0.65
C LEU A 56 -5.22 -3.03 -0.52
N ALA A 57 -6.07 -3.85 -1.13
CA ALA A 57 -5.94 -5.31 -1.09
C ALA A 57 -4.64 -5.78 -1.75
N HIS A 58 -4.30 -5.20 -2.90
CA HIS A 58 -3.04 -5.49 -3.59
C HIS A 58 -1.83 -5.04 -2.75
N ALA A 59 -1.84 -3.80 -2.26
CA ALA A 59 -0.78 -3.31 -1.37
C ALA A 59 -0.62 -4.22 -0.14
N ARG A 60 -1.73 -4.68 0.45
CA ARG A 60 -1.69 -5.57 1.61
C ARG A 60 -1.00 -6.89 1.30
N SER A 61 -1.37 -7.55 0.21
CA SER A 61 -0.72 -8.80 -0.22
C SER A 61 0.77 -8.58 -0.42
N TRP A 62 1.11 -7.57 -1.21
CA TRP A 62 2.49 -7.25 -1.56
C TRP A 62 3.36 -6.97 -0.33
N VAL A 63 2.86 -6.13 0.60
CA VAL A 63 3.62 -5.80 1.82
C VAL A 63 3.79 -7.01 2.72
N CYS A 64 2.76 -7.83 2.91
CA CYS A 64 2.90 -9.01 3.76
C CYS A 64 3.92 -10.00 3.15
N GLU A 65 3.86 -10.22 1.82
CA GLU A 65 4.85 -11.03 1.10
C GLU A 65 6.28 -10.46 1.24
N HIS A 66 6.45 -9.14 1.13
CA HIS A 66 7.75 -8.48 1.24
C HIS A 66 8.33 -8.53 2.66
N SER A 67 7.48 -8.42 3.69
CA SER A 67 7.86 -8.65 5.09
C SER A 67 8.21 -10.12 5.40
N GLY A 68 8.20 -11.02 4.41
CA GLY A 68 8.48 -12.45 4.59
C GLY A 68 7.39 -13.18 5.37
N LYS A 69 6.17 -12.65 5.34
CA LYS A 69 4.99 -13.22 6.00
C LYS A 69 3.99 -13.68 4.94
N VAL A 70 3.24 -14.74 5.23
CA VAL A 70 2.14 -15.19 4.36
C VAL A 70 0.86 -14.55 4.86
N PHE A 71 0.06 -14.00 3.95
CA PHE A 71 -1.30 -13.57 4.26
C PHE A 71 -2.16 -14.83 4.53
N GLU A 72 -2.60 -15.04 5.77
CA GLU A 72 -3.56 -16.09 6.17
C GLU A 72 -5.02 -15.64 5.99
#